data_AF-A0A6C0CL69-F1
#
_entry.id   AF-A0A6C0CL69-F1
#
_cell.length_a   1.000
_cell.length_b   1.000
_cell.length_c   1.000
_cell.angle_alpha   90.00
_cell.angle_beta   90.00
_cell.angle_gamma   90.00
#
_symmetry.space_group_name_H-M   'P 1'
#
loop_
_entity.id
_entity.type
_entity.pdbx_description
1 polymer ?
#
loop_
_entity_poly.entity_id
_entity_poly.type
_entity_poly.pdbx_seq_one_letter_code
_entity_poly.pdbx_strand_id
1 'polypeptide(L)'
;MTQKQVFHYLLSLLLVTIVFIYGLNMPTLITGNTHLVKEYYYDRFLESFLLDVVLVALYLGVAYKGFQILGVKSFIGQLLVVAGVTSIISGAFYLYFVSAPKSNMFFSRWFHSVGYKAVIYDIALLCLVFGVYEYIRKHIQKLS
;
A
#
# COMPACT_ATOMS: atom_id res chain seq x y z
N MET A 1 -14.57 7.69 -8.38
CA MET A 1 -14.59 6.26 -8.79
C MET A 1 -16.02 5.84 -9.02
N THR A 2 -16.29 4.99 -10.00
CA THR A 2 -17.60 4.34 -10.17
C THR A 2 -17.79 3.22 -9.14
N GLN A 3 -19.02 2.76 -8.91
CA GLN A 3 -19.28 1.63 -7.98
C GLN A 3 -18.46 0.38 -8.34
N LYS A 4 -18.35 0.03 -9.63
CA LYS A 4 -17.51 -1.07 -10.12
C LYS A 4 -16.03 -0.87 -9.77
N GLN A 5 -15.51 0.34 -9.90
CA GLN A 5 -14.11 0.65 -9.55
C GLN A 5 -13.85 0.52 -8.05
N VAL A 6 -14.77 1.01 -7.21
CA VAL A 6 -14.68 0.86 -5.76
C VAL A 6 -14.69 -0.63 -5.37
N PHE A 7 -15.60 -1.42 -5.96
CA PHE A 7 -15.66 -2.85 -5.71
C PHE A 7 -14.35 -3.57 -6.09
N HIS A 8 -13.81 -3.34 -7.29
CA HIS A 8 -12.54 -3.95 -7.71
C HIS A 8 -11.38 -3.55 -6.80
N TYR A 9 -11.36 -2.29 -6.37
CA TYR A 9 -10.35 -1.78 -5.44
C TYR A 9 -10.41 -2.49 -4.09
N LEU A 10 -11.59 -2.53 -3.46
CA LEU A 10 -11.77 -3.20 -2.17
C LEU A 10 -11.46 -4.69 -2.26
N LEU A 11 -11.88 -5.35 -3.34
CA LEU A 11 -11.57 -6.76 -3.59
C LEU A 11 -10.06 -6.98 -3.76
N SER A 12 -9.36 -6.12 -4.52
CA SER A 12 -7.90 -6.22 -4.66
C SER A 12 -7.17 -6.03 -3.33
N LEU A 13 -7.58 -5.06 -2.53
CA LEU A 13 -6.99 -4.81 -1.23
C LEU A 13 -7.20 -6.02 -0.31
N LEU A 14 -8.44 -6.52 -0.23
CA LEU A 14 -8.77 -7.69 0.59
C LEU A 14 -7.97 -8.93 0.19
N LEU A 15 -7.89 -9.24 -1.11
CA LEU A 15 -7.12 -10.39 -1.60
C LEU A 15 -5.63 -10.26 -1.26
N VAL A 16 -5.06 -9.06 -1.43
CA VAL A 16 -3.67 -8.82 -1.07
C VAL A 16 -3.47 -8.91 0.44
N THR A 17 -4.34 -8.34 1.27
CA THR A 17 -4.26 -8.48 2.73
C THR A 17 -4.31 -9.97 3.12
N ILE A 18 -5.24 -10.75 2.59
CA ILE A 18 -5.35 -12.18 2.94
C ILE A 18 -4.09 -12.95 2.52
N VAL A 19 -3.65 -12.81 1.27
CA VAL A 19 -2.56 -13.62 0.74
C VAL A 19 -1.19 -13.09 1.20
N PHE A 20 -0.91 -11.82 0.95
CA PHE A 20 0.40 -11.21 1.18
C PHE A 20 0.69 -10.98 2.66
N ILE A 21 -0.32 -10.56 3.43
CA ILE A 21 -0.15 -10.22 4.85
C ILE A 21 -0.38 -11.44 5.72
N TYR A 22 -1.54 -12.09 5.64
CA TYR A 22 -1.86 -13.21 6.53
C TYR A 22 -1.32 -14.55 6.05
N GLY A 23 -1.36 -14.82 4.75
CA GLY A 23 -0.88 -16.08 4.18
C GLY A 23 0.64 -16.19 4.18
N LEU A 24 1.32 -15.16 3.69
CA LEU A 24 2.78 -15.16 3.49
C LEU A 24 3.57 -14.45 4.59
N ASN A 25 2.92 -13.67 5.45
CA ASN A 25 3.57 -12.86 6.49
C ASN A 25 4.67 -11.94 5.93
N MET A 26 4.47 -11.42 4.72
CA MET A 26 5.44 -10.56 4.02
C MET A 26 5.82 -9.28 4.79
N PRO A 27 4.92 -8.61 5.55
CA PRO A 27 5.33 -7.45 6.34
C PRO A 27 6.44 -7.81 7.34
N THR A 28 6.32 -8.95 8.03
CA THR A 28 7.37 -9.43 8.94
C THR A 28 8.64 -9.78 8.17
N LEU A 29 8.54 -10.50 7.05
CA LEU A 29 9.70 -10.92 6.28
C LEU A 29 10.50 -9.74 5.72
N ILE A 30 9.82 -8.68 5.28
CA ILE A 30 10.46 -7.48 4.72
C ILE A 30 11.04 -6.60 5.83
N THR A 31 10.28 -6.37 6.90
CA THR A 31 10.64 -5.39 7.93
C THR A 31 11.50 -5.95 9.05
N GLY A 32 11.41 -7.25 9.32
CA GLY A 32 12.02 -7.90 10.47
C GLY A 32 11.35 -7.58 11.81
N ASN A 33 10.21 -6.88 11.81
CA ASN A 33 9.55 -6.41 13.04
C ASN A 33 8.23 -7.12 13.31
N THR A 34 8.30 -8.26 13.99
CA THR A 34 7.12 -9.07 14.34
C THR A 34 6.15 -8.34 15.27
N HIS A 35 6.66 -7.58 16.24
CA HIS A 35 5.84 -6.94 17.27
C HIS A 35 4.92 -5.86 16.68
N LEU A 36 5.47 -4.92 15.90
CA LEU A 36 4.67 -3.84 15.31
C LEU A 36 3.77 -4.33 14.17
N VAL A 37 4.20 -5.35 13.43
CA VAL A 37 3.34 -6.03 12.44
C VAL A 37 2.15 -6.69 13.13
N LYS A 38 2.39 -7.37 14.27
CA LYS A 38 1.32 -7.96 15.07
C LYS A 38 0.34 -6.89 15.57
N GLU A 39 0.86 -5.81 16.15
CA GLU A 39 0.04 -4.71 16.64
C GLU A 39 -0.88 -4.16 15.54
N TYR A 40 -0.32 -3.92 14.35
CA TYR A 40 -1.06 -3.31 13.23
C TYR A 40 -2.08 -4.26 12.61
N TYR A 41 -1.66 -5.47 12.23
CA TYR A 41 -2.48 -6.37 11.42
C TYR A 41 -3.32 -7.37 12.21
N TYR A 42 -3.03 -7.59 13.50
CA TYR A 42 -3.70 -8.60 14.31
C TYR A 42 -4.41 -7.95 15.49
N ASP A 43 -3.70 -7.19 16.31
CA ASP A 43 -4.28 -6.63 17.54
C ASP A 43 -5.25 -5.47 17.22
N ARG A 44 -4.93 -4.65 16.21
CA ARG A 44 -5.74 -3.51 15.77
C ARG A 44 -6.27 -3.67 14.35
N PHE A 45 -6.57 -4.90 13.95
CA PHE A 45 -6.93 -5.24 12.57
C PHE A 45 -7.96 -4.29 11.94
N LEU A 46 -9.11 -4.06 12.59
CA LEU A 46 -10.20 -3.29 11.98
C LEU A 46 -9.79 -1.83 11.72
N GLU A 47 -9.13 -1.21 12.71
CA GLU A 47 -8.70 0.19 12.63
C GLU A 47 -7.62 0.36 11.57
N SER A 48 -6.64 -0.53 11.55
CA SER A 48 -5.55 -0.54 10.58
C SER A 48 -6.05 -0.85 9.17
N PHE A 49 -6.98 -1.78 9.01
CA PHE A 49 -7.56 -2.11 7.70
C PHE A 49 -8.36 -0.94 7.13
N LEU A 50 -9.16 -0.25 7.94
CA LEU A 50 -9.85 0.97 7.51
C LEU A 50 -8.86 2.08 7.12
N LEU A 51 -7.77 2.21 7.86
CA LEU A 51 -6.70 3.13 7.52
C LEU A 51 -6.02 2.76 6.20
N ASP A 52 -5.74 1.49 5.96
CA ASP A 52 -5.18 0.98 4.71
C ASP A 52 -6.12 1.25 3.52
N VAL A 53 -7.44 1.10 3.70
CA VAL A 53 -8.44 1.48 2.68
C VAL A 53 -8.30 2.95 2.29
N VAL A 54 -8.04 3.84 3.25
CA VAL A 54 -7.88 5.27 2.95
C VAL A 54 -6.51 5.55 2.33
N LEU A 55 -5.43 5.06 2.94
CA LEU A 55 -4.05 5.34 2.52
C LEU A 55 -3.78 4.77 1.12
N VAL A 56 -4.15 3.52 0.87
CA VAL A 56 -3.91 2.89 -0.44
C VAL A 56 -4.71 3.62 -1.53
N ALA A 57 -5.95 4.02 -1.26
CA ALA A 57 -6.74 4.81 -2.20
C ALA A 57 -6.10 6.17 -2.52
N LEU A 58 -5.54 6.86 -1.52
CA LEU A 58 -4.81 8.11 -1.72
C LEU A 58 -3.56 7.91 -2.58
N TYR A 59 -2.72 6.91 -2.26
CA TYR A 59 -1.50 6.62 -3.02
C TYR A 59 -1.82 6.27 -4.48
N LEU A 60 -2.78 5.38 -4.73
CA LEU A 60 -3.19 5.03 -6.08
C LEU A 60 -3.84 6.21 -6.80
N GLY A 61 -4.63 7.04 -6.11
CA GLY A 61 -5.20 8.26 -6.67
C GLY A 61 -4.15 9.25 -7.18
N VAL A 62 -3.07 9.44 -6.42
CA VAL A 62 -1.91 10.25 -6.85
C VAL A 62 -1.18 9.58 -8.02
N ALA A 63 -0.97 8.26 -7.97
CA ALA A 63 -0.36 7.51 -9.07
C ALA A 63 -1.17 7.63 -10.37
N TYR A 64 -2.50 7.56 -10.31
CA TYR A 64 -3.37 7.75 -11.48
C TYR A 64 -3.20 9.12 -12.14
N LYS A 65 -3.09 10.19 -11.34
CA LYS A 65 -2.75 11.52 -11.87
C LYS A 65 -1.36 11.51 -12.52
N GLY A 66 -0.39 10.83 -11.90
CA GLY A 66 0.93 10.60 -12.47
C GLY A 66 0.87 9.92 -13.85
N PHE A 67 0.04 8.88 -14.01
CA PHE A 67 -0.13 8.19 -15.31
C PHE A 67 -0.64 9.15 -16.38
N GLN A 68 -1.59 10.02 -16.04
CA GLN A 68 -2.18 10.99 -16.97
C GLN A 68 -1.19 12.06 -17.39
N ILE A 69 -0.46 12.64 -16.42
CA ILE A 69 0.52 13.71 -16.67
C ILE A 69 1.69 13.19 -17.50
N LEU A 70 2.17 11.98 -17.20
CA LEU A 70 3.32 11.38 -17.89
C LEU A 70 2.92 10.62 -19.17
N GLY A 71 1.63 10.52 -19.50
CA GLY A 71 1.14 9.80 -20.67
C GLY A 71 1.41 8.28 -20.65
N VAL A 72 1.53 7.68 -19.46
CA VAL A 72 1.96 6.29 -19.28
C VAL A 72 0.81 5.31 -19.52
N LYS A 73 0.97 4.48 -20.56
CA LYS A 73 -0.04 3.47 -20.96
C LYS A 73 0.36 2.03 -20.68
N SER A 74 1.66 1.73 -20.62
CA SER A 74 2.14 0.37 -20.40
C SER A 74 1.97 -0.04 -18.93
N PHE A 75 1.63 -1.30 -18.70
CA PHE A 75 1.45 -1.83 -17.34
C PHE A 75 2.72 -1.69 -16.49
N ILE A 76 3.88 -2.00 -17.07
CA ILE A 76 5.18 -1.83 -16.39
C ILE A 76 5.44 -0.36 -16.06
N GLY A 77 5.14 0.56 -16.99
CA GLY A 77 5.26 1.99 -16.72
C GLY A 77 4.35 2.44 -15.59
N GLN A 78 3.12 1.94 -15.53
CA GLN A 78 2.19 2.25 -14.44
C GLN A 78 2.69 1.73 -13.10
N LEU A 79 3.23 0.51 -13.04
CA LEU A 79 3.89 -0.02 -11.83
C LEU A 79 5.06 0.85 -11.38
N LEU A 80 5.90 1.32 -12.31
CA LEU A 80 7.01 2.22 -11.99
C LEU A 80 6.51 3.55 -11.41
N VAL A 81 5.42 4.11 -11.94
CA VAL A 81 4.82 5.34 -11.39
C VAL A 81 4.20 5.06 -10.01
N VAL A 82 3.54 3.93 -9.79
CA VAL A 82 3.05 3.54 -8.44
C VAL A 82 4.20 3.43 -7.45
N ALA A 83 5.28 2.74 -7.83
CA ALA A 83 6.47 2.61 -6.99
C ALA A 83 7.11 3.97 -6.70
N GLY A 84 7.22 4.84 -7.70
CA GLY A 84 7.77 6.19 -7.54
C GLY A 84 6.92 7.07 -6.63
N VAL A 85 5.61 7.13 -6.84
CA VAL A 85 4.67 7.87 -5.97
C VAL A 85 4.73 7.34 -4.55
N THR A 86 4.74 6.01 -4.37
CA THR A 86 4.83 5.39 -3.05
C THR A 86 6.15 5.73 -2.35
N SER A 87 7.26 5.71 -3.09
CA SER A 87 8.58 6.11 -2.58
C SER A 87 8.60 7.56 -2.11
N ILE A 88 7.98 8.46 -2.87
CA ILE A 88 7.90 9.88 -2.52
C ILE A 88 7.05 10.09 -1.26
N ILE A 89 5.84 9.54 -1.23
CA ILE A 89 4.90 9.77 -0.12
C ILE A 89 5.39 9.07 1.15
N SER A 90 5.69 7.77 1.09
CA SER A 90 6.16 7.00 2.25
C SER A 90 7.56 7.45 2.68
N GLY A 91 8.43 7.84 1.74
CA GLY A 91 9.71 8.47 2.04
C GLY A 91 9.57 9.79 2.79
N ALA A 92 8.61 10.64 2.39
CA ALA A 92 8.31 11.88 3.11
C ALA A 92 7.80 11.61 4.53
N PHE A 93 6.92 10.61 4.72
CA PHE A 93 6.49 10.18 6.05
C PHE A 93 7.66 9.66 6.90
N TYR A 94 8.53 8.84 6.31
CA TYR A 94 9.72 8.34 6.98
C TYR A 94 10.60 9.49 7.49
N LEU A 95 10.94 10.46 6.63
CA LEU A 95 11.74 11.63 7.01
C LEU A 95 11.06 12.48 8.08
N TYR A 96 9.75 12.72 7.92
CA TYR A 96 8.96 13.47 8.89
C TYR A 96 9.00 12.81 10.27
N PHE A 97 8.74 11.51 10.36
CA PHE A 97 8.69 10.82 11.65
C PHE A 97 10.05 10.64 12.29
N VAL A 98 11.11 10.37 11.53
CA VAL A 98 12.47 10.14 12.08
C VAL A 98 13.19 11.43 12.45
N SER A 99 12.82 12.56 11.84
CA SER A 99 13.39 13.88 12.21
C SER A 99 12.89 14.42 13.56
N ALA A 100 11.81 13.85 14.11
CA ALA A 100 11.27 14.20 15.42
C ALA A 100 11.52 13.10 16.45
N PRO A 101 11.58 13.42 17.76
CA PRO A 101 11.69 12.40 18.80
C PRO A 101 10.58 11.35 18.70
N LYS A 102 10.93 10.08 18.92
CA LYS A 102 9.99 8.97 18.91
C LYS A 102 8.81 9.23 19.86
N SER A 103 7.60 9.10 19.33
CA SER A 103 6.35 9.27 20.08
C SER A 103 5.57 7.96 20.22
N ASN A 104 4.44 8.01 20.95
CA ASN A 104 3.52 6.90 21.11
C ASN A 104 2.57 6.69 19.90
N MET A 105 2.74 7.43 18.81
CA MET A 105 1.99 7.15 17.57
C MET A 105 2.56 5.91 16.87
N PHE A 106 1.67 5.08 16.30
CA PHE A 106 2.08 3.87 15.58
C PHE A 106 3.12 4.17 14.49
N PHE A 107 2.83 5.10 13.58
CA PHE A 107 3.74 5.45 12.48
C PHE A 107 5.10 5.98 12.98
N SER A 108 5.11 6.74 14.07
CA SER A 108 6.37 7.19 14.68
C SER A 108 7.19 6.00 15.16
N ARG A 109 6.59 5.04 15.86
CA ARG A 109 7.28 3.80 16.26
C ARG A 109 7.69 2.94 15.07
N TRP A 110 6.83 2.84 14.07
CA TRP A 110 7.03 2.09 12.84
C TRP A 110 8.29 2.57 12.11
N PHE A 111 8.33 3.85 11.73
CA PHE A 111 9.46 4.39 10.96
C PHE A 111 10.76 4.44 11.78
N HIS A 112 10.70 4.68 13.09
CA HIS A 112 11.90 4.59 13.94
C HIS A 112 12.44 3.17 14.09
N SER A 113 11.56 2.17 14.14
CA SER A 113 11.99 0.79 14.41
C SER A 113 12.33 0.01 13.15
N VAL A 114 11.61 0.26 12.05
CA VAL A 114 11.75 -0.45 10.77
C VAL A 114 12.67 0.31 9.83
N GLY A 115 12.75 1.63 9.96
CA GLY A 115 13.53 2.49 9.07
C GLY A 115 12.99 2.48 7.64
N TYR A 116 13.90 2.62 6.68
CA TYR A 116 13.54 2.67 5.25
C TYR A 116 12.94 1.36 4.70
N LYS A 117 13.07 0.24 5.42
CA LYS A 117 12.38 -1.01 5.05
C LYS A 117 10.85 -0.86 5.05
N ALA A 118 10.31 0.11 5.78
CA ALA A 118 8.89 0.46 5.76
C ALA A 118 8.48 0.97 4.36
N VAL A 119 9.31 1.83 3.77
CA VAL A 119 9.07 2.37 2.41
C VAL A 119 9.11 1.24 1.38
N ILE A 120 10.07 0.32 1.50
CA ILE A 120 10.18 -0.86 0.62
C ILE A 120 8.93 -1.74 0.74
N TYR A 121 8.46 -1.98 1.96
CA TYR A 121 7.23 -2.71 2.23
C TYR A 121 6.02 -2.03 1.56
N ASP A 122 5.86 -0.72 1.73
CA ASP A 122 4.76 0.03 1.13
C ASP A 122 4.78 -0.06 -0.41
N ILE A 123 5.96 0.05 -1.03
CA ILE A 123 6.13 -0.11 -2.49
C ILE A 123 5.65 -1.49 -2.94
N ALA A 124 6.07 -2.55 -2.25
CA ALA A 124 5.67 -3.91 -2.58
C ALA A 124 4.15 -4.10 -2.45
N LEU A 125 3.56 -3.62 -1.34
CA LEU A 125 2.13 -3.68 -1.08
C LEU A 125 1.34 -2.94 -2.16
N LEU A 126 1.68 -1.68 -2.45
CA LEU A 126 0.94 -0.83 -3.38
C LEU A 126 1.04 -1.32 -4.82
N CYS A 127 2.22 -1.78 -5.25
CA CYS A 127 2.40 -2.39 -6.57
C CYS A 127 1.56 -3.67 -6.71
N LEU A 128 1.51 -4.50 -5.67
CA LEU A 128 0.72 -5.73 -5.69
C LEU A 128 -0.78 -5.44 -5.71
N VAL A 129 -1.27 -4.52 -4.87
CA VAL A 129 -2.68 -4.09 -4.90
C VAL A 129 -3.05 -3.52 -6.26
N PHE A 130 -2.22 -2.65 -6.83
CA PHE A 130 -2.46 -2.12 -8.18
C PHE A 130 -2.48 -3.21 -9.25
N GLY A 131 -1.53 -4.15 -9.21
CA GLY A 131 -1.46 -5.27 -10.15
C GLY A 131 -2.71 -6.14 -10.10
N VAL A 132 -3.16 -6.50 -8.89
CA VAL A 132 -4.40 -7.27 -8.68
C VAL A 132 -5.63 -6.47 -9.13
N TYR A 133 -5.70 -5.18 -8.80
CA TYR A 133 -6.77 -4.30 -9.26
C TYR A 133 -6.88 -4.27 -10.79
N GLU A 134 -5.77 -4.06 -11.50
CA GLU A 134 -5.75 -4.02 -12.96
C GLU A 134 -6.09 -5.39 -13.57
N TYR A 135 -5.66 -6.48 -12.93
CA TYR A 135 -6.03 -7.84 -13.33
C TYR A 135 -7.54 -8.06 -13.22
N ILE A 136 -8.13 -7.76 -12.06
CA ILE A 136 -9.58 -7.87 -11.81
C ILE A 136 -10.36 -7.00 -12.79
N ARG A 137 -9.96 -5.72 -12.93
CA ARG A 137 -10.61 -4.76 -13.83
C ARG A 137 -10.67 -5.30 -15.26
N LYS A 138 -9.58 -5.86 -15.78
CA LYS A 138 -9.52 -6.37 -17.16
C LYS A 138 -10.31 -7.66 -17.38
N HIS A 139 -10.46 -8.52 -16.37
CA HIS A 139 -11.10 -9.84 -16.53
C HIS A 139 -12.58 -9.83 -16.14
N ILE A 140 -12.96 -9.12 -15.07
CA ILE A 140 -14.38 -9.03 -14.66
C ILE A 140 -15.17 -8.14 -15.63
N GLN A 141 -14.57 -7.10 -16.23
CA GLN A 141 -15.24 -6.30 -17.26
C GLN A 141 -15.55 -7.07 -18.55
N LYS A 142 -14.85 -8.17 -18.84
CA LYS A 142 -15.12 -8.99 -20.04
C LYS A 142 -16.35 -9.91 -19.89
N LEU A 143 -16.87 -10.06 -18.68
CA LEU A 143 -17.97 -10.96 -18.34
C LEU A 143 -19.30 -10.23 -18.10
N SER A 144 -19.32 -8.88 -18.18
CA SER A 144 -20.51 -8.03 -17.99
C SER A 144 -20.81 -7.21 -19.22
#